data_AF-A0AAW6JWM8-F1
#
_entry.id   AF-A0AAW6JWM8-F1
#
_cell.length_a   1.000
_cell.length_b   1.000
_cell.length_c   1.000
_cell.angle_alpha   90.00
_cell.angle_beta   90.00
_cell.angle_gamma   90.00
#
_symmetry.space_group_name_H-M   'P 1'
#
loop_
_entity.id
_entity.type
_entity.pdbx_description
1 polymer ?
#
loop_
_entity_poly.entity_id
_entity_poly.type
_entity_poly.pdbx_seq_one_letter_code
_entity_poly.pdbx_strand_id
1 'polypeptide(L)'
;MKFPKIDYKKTTLYLMRLFWKVFSQIIIYLIRFFKKVFSRFPRWLKLLTIIIFLVLSMLTIQGIQNWFQKLTSPSPEVVISPISSPVALPPIDRFSDGVNKATNAAKLAQNAKTLDQWNKVVSEWQAAINFMKTVSSTSPNYGIVKQRMVTYPKNLVYAQKNVENLKQQQSKLQKGQTIRGQQVFNSLKGIYQVRGGLTPVPVVSLIIPKTGWDKLSQGDKVNLTMYTQSLISIVKSNPAKYVDISQSAPAYNPLVNKTANICQDCWSIILSNKDSQPYGIDTTVVQGDTPWKHDEPCCRGVKASEFLQKNLVLAFGQKNVRNLKKQTSNSSNSTSASNTSTSSFSTSSRTFLGRSETGYELWAGEKCVYVKGITEGDLARLNTDVWGFKDAVKLQTGYKCVLFE
;
A
#
# COMPACT_ATOMS: atom_id res chain seq x y z
N MET A 1 5.40 -14.18 55.47
CA MET A 1 4.20 -14.62 54.71
C MET A 1 4.56 -15.83 53.85
N LYS A 2 4.03 -17.02 54.15
CA LYS A 2 4.19 -18.22 53.31
C LYS A 2 3.10 -18.21 52.25
N PHE A 3 3.48 -18.13 50.97
CA PHE A 3 2.53 -18.27 49.87
C PHE A 3 2.10 -19.73 49.70
N PRO A 4 0.80 -20.01 49.50
CA PRO A 4 0.32 -21.37 49.31
C PRO A 4 0.86 -21.95 47.99
N LYS A 5 1.37 -23.18 48.03
CA LYS A 5 1.79 -23.92 46.82
C LYS A 5 0.56 -24.24 45.99
N ILE A 6 0.47 -23.64 44.80
CA ILE A 6 -0.58 -23.92 43.83
C ILE A 6 -0.31 -25.29 43.19
N ASP A 7 -1.30 -26.19 43.25
CA ASP A 7 -1.24 -27.48 42.58
C ASP A 7 -1.58 -27.33 41.09
N TYR A 8 -0.53 -27.14 40.29
CA TYR A 8 -0.61 -26.94 38.85
C TYR A 8 -1.33 -28.06 38.09
N LYS A 9 -1.34 -29.31 38.59
CA LYS A 9 -2.05 -30.42 37.93
C LYS A 9 -3.56 -30.26 38.06
N LYS A 10 -4.01 -29.82 39.24
CA LYS A 10 -5.44 -29.58 39.50
C LYS A 10 -5.95 -28.36 38.72
N THR A 11 -5.14 -27.31 38.61
CA THR A 11 -5.47 -26.10 37.85
C THR A 11 -5.50 -26.35 36.34
N THR A 12 -4.55 -27.11 35.79
CA THR A 12 -4.52 -27.44 34.36
C THR A 12 -5.68 -28.35 33.95
N LEU A 13 -6.03 -29.36 34.75
CA LEU A 13 -7.20 -30.21 34.51
C LEU A 13 -8.51 -29.41 34.54
N TYR A 14 -8.62 -28.45 35.47
CA TYR A 14 -9.77 -27.55 35.55
C TYR A 14 -9.89 -26.66 34.31
N LEU A 15 -8.78 -26.07 33.85
CA LEU A 15 -8.76 -25.23 32.65
C LEU A 15 -9.06 -26.02 31.37
N MET A 16 -8.56 -27.25 31.23
CA MET A 16 -8.89 -28.10 30.08
C MET A 16 -10.38 -28.48 30.06
N ARG A 17 -10.98 -28.81 31.21
CA ARG A 17 -12.42 -29.09 31.30
C ARG A 17 -13.26 -27.84 31.02
N LEU A 18 -12.84 -26.67 31.48
CA LEU A 18 -13.51 -25.40 31.20
C LEU A 18 -13.42 -25.06 29.71
N PHE A 19 -12.25 -25.23 29.10
CA PHE A 19 -12.03 -25.05 27.67
C PHE A 19 -12.93 -25.98 26.85
N TRP A 20 -12.99 -27.27 27.20
CA TRP A 20 -13.84 -28.23 26.49
C TRP A 20 -15.33 -27.90 26.59
N LYS A 21 -15.80 -27.42 27.76
CA LYS A 21 -17.19 -26.97 27.93
C LYS A 21 -17.51 -25.75 27.07
N VAL A 22 -16.64 -24.75 27.06
CA VAL A 22 -16.83 -23.52 26.26
C VAL A 22 -16.79 -23.85 24.77
N PHE A 23 -15.82 -24.67 24.35
CA PHE A 23 -15.68 -25.10 22.96
C PHE A 23 -16.89 -25.91 22.49
N SER A 24 -17.38 -26.85 23.31
CA SER A 24 -18.60 -27.61 23.03
C SER A 24 -19.83 -26.71 22.86
N GLN A 25 -19.96 -25.65 23.68
CA GLN A 25 -21.09 -24.73 23.57
C GLN A 25 -21.01 -23.85 22.32
N ILE A 26 -19.80 -23.43 21.93
CA ILE A 26 -19.57 -22.70 20.68
C ILE A 26 -19.94 -23.58 19.48
N ILE A 27 -19.54 -24.86 19.48
CA ILE A 27 -19.91 -25.80 18.41
C ILE A 27 -21.43 -25.97 18.32
N ILE A 28 -22.12 -26.17 19.45
CA ILE A 28 -23.58 -26.31 19.48
C ILE A 28 -24.26 -25.03 18.97
N TYR A 29 -23.76 -23.86 19.36
CA TYR A 29 -24.27 -22.57 18.87
C TYR A 29 -24.09 -22.43 17.36
N LEU A 30 -22.90 -22.76 16.84
CA LEU A 30 -22.63 -22.74 15.40
C LEU A 30 -23.55 -23.70 14.66
N ILE A 31 -23.73 -24.94 15.13
CA ILE A 31 -24.63 -25.91 14.51
C ILE A 31 -26.09 -25.39 14.47
N ARG A 32 -26.56 -24.77 15.56
CA ARG A 32 -27.91 -24.17 15.62
C ARG A 32 -28.06 -22.97 14.69
N PHE A 33 -27.05 -22.10 14.66
CA PHE A 33 -27.00 -20.95 13.78
C PHE A 33 -27.01 -21.38 12.31
N PHE A 34 -26.16 -22.34 11.94
CA PHE A 34 -26.14 -22.93 10.62
C PHE A 34 -27.46 -23.60 10.29
N LYS A 35 -28.08 -24.40 11.18
CA LYS A 35 -29.42 -24.96 10.93
C LYS A 35 -30.49 -23.88 10.67
N LYS A 36 -30.48 -22.78 11.41
CA LYS A 36 -31.45 -21.68 11.29
C LYS A 36 -31.26 -20.86 10.01
N VAL A 37 -30.02 -20.61 9.63
CA VAL A 37 -29.67 -19.88 8.41
C VAL A 37 -29.89 -20.77 7.18
N PHE A 38 -29.49 -22.04 7.26
CA PHE A 38 -29.60 -22.97 6.14
C PHE A 38 -31.02 -23.48 5.89
N SER A 39 -31.92 -23.48 6.88
CA SER A 39 -33.30 -23.94 6.67
C SER A 39 -34.06 -23.11 5.63
N ARG A 40 -33.71 -21.83 5.48
CA ARG A 40 -34.38 -20.87 4.58
C ARG A 40 -33.94 -20.94 3.11
N PHE A 41 -32.91 -21.72 2.80
CA PHE A 41 -32.40 -21.81 1.43
C PHE A 41 -33.04 -22.95 0.63
N PRO A 42 -33.29 -22.75 -0.68
CA PRO A 42 -33.88 -23.76 -1.55
C PRO A 42 -32.95 -24.98 -1.68
N ARG A 43 -33.54 -26.17 -1.93
CA ARG A 43 -32.84 -27.46 -1.87
C ARG A 43 -31.57 -27.52 -2.75
N TRP A 44 -31.57 -26.85 -3.90
CA TRP A 44 -30.42 -26.78 -4.81
C TRP A 44 -29.23 -26.01 -4.24
N LEU A 45 -29.47 -24.95 -3.45
CA LEU A 45 -28.39 -24.18 -2.82
C LEU A 45 -27.72 -24.95 -1.67
N LYS A 46 -28.49 -25.80 -0.97
CA LYS A 46 -27.95 -26.73 0.04
C LYS A 46 -26.99 -27.73 -0.60
N LEU A 47 -27.38 -28.32 -1.72
CA LEU A 47 -26.53 -29.21 -2.51
C LEU A 47 -25.27 -28.49 -3.01
N LEU A 48 -25.40 -27.25 -3.53
CA LEU A 48 -24.27 -26.44 -3.97
C LEU A 48 -23.26 -26.18 -2.85
N THR A 49 -23.73 -25.84 -1.63
CA THR A 49 -22.83 -25.60 -0.49
C THR A 49 -22.11 -26.85 -0.01
N ILE A 50 -22.77 -28.02 -0.07
CA ILE A 50 -22.14 -29.31 0.25
C ILE A 50 -21.07 -29.63 -0.79
N ILE A 51 -21.35 -29.40 -2.08
CA ILE A 51 -20.38 -29.58 -3.16
C ILE A 51 -19.18 -28.63 -3.00
N ILE A 52 -19.41 -27.35 -2.67
CA ILE A 52 -18.33 -26.38 -2.41
C ILE A 52 -17.47 -26.82 -1.23
N PHE A 53 -18.09 -27.30 -0.14
CA PHE A 53 -17.34 -27.83 1.01
C PHE A 53 -16.56 -29.10 0.68
N LEU A 54 -17.10 -29.99 -0.16
CA LEU A 54 -16.40 -31.19 -0.64
C LEU A 54 -15.25 -30.84 -1.60
N VAL A 55 -15.41 -29.81 -2.44
CA VAL A 55 -14.34 -29.31 -3.32
C VAL A 55 -13.25 -28.63 -2.51
N LEU A 56 -13.62 -27.80 -1.52
CA LEU A 56 -12.65 -27.17 -0.61
C LEU A 56 -11.93 -28.22 0.25
N SER A 57 -12.63 -29.25 0.74
CA SER A 57 -11.99 -30.33 1.49
C SER A 57 -11.05 -31.14 0.59
N MET A 58 -11.46 -31.47 -0.64
CA MET A 58 -10.59 -32.12 -1.64
C MET A 58 -9.36 -31.27 -1.99
N LEU A 59 -9.49 -29.95 -2.12
CA LEU A 59 -8.36 -29.04 -2.35
C LEU A 59 -7.42 -29.00 -1.15
N THR A 60 -7.93 -29.05 0.08
CA THR A 60 -7.09 -29.15 1.28
C THR A 60 -6.41 -30.52 1.40
N ILE A 61 -7.09 -31.61 1.02
CA ILE A 61 -6.53 -32.96 1.00
C ILE A 61 -5.45 -33.07 -0.09
N GLN A 62 -5.63 -32.48 -1.28
CA GLN A 62 -4.60 -32.39 -2.32
C GLN A 62 -3.41 -31.53 -1.89
N GLY A 63 -3.65 -30.43 -1.17
CA GLY A 63 -2.58 -29.63 -0.56
C GLY A 63 -1.77 -30.43 0.46
N ILE A 64 -2.44 -31.25 1.28
CA ILE A 64 -1.80 -32.16 2.25
C ILE A 64 -1.06 -33.29 1.53
N GLN A 65 -1.61 -33.87 0.46
CA GLN A 65 -0.96 -34.91 -0.35
C GLN A 65 0.28 -34.38 -1.08
N ASN A 66 0.24 -33.18 -1.66
CA ASN A 66 1.42 -32.54 -2.27
C ASN A 66 2.49 -32.19 -1.23
N TRP A 67 2.07 -31.81 -0.03
CA TRP A 67 2.98 -31.57 1.10
C TRP A 67 3.61 -32.87 1.61
N PHE A 68 2.87 -33.98 1.67
CA PHE A 68 3.39 -35.31 2.01
C PHE A 68 4.28 -35.90 0.92
N GLN A 69 3.94 -35.78 -0.37
CA GLN A 69 4.80 -36.25 -1.47
C GLN A 69 6.16 -35.53 -1.49
N LYS A 70 6.21 -34.27 -1.04
CA LYS A 70 7.46 -33.53 -0.84
C LYS A 70 8.29 -34.02 0.35
N LEU A 71 7.66 -34.72 1.29
CA LEU A 71 8.29 -35.35 2.46
C LEU A 71 8.69 -36.82 2.18
N THR A 72 8.07 -37.49 1.21
CA THR A 72 8.33 -38.89 0.86
C THR A 72 9.06 -39.11 -0.45
N SER A 73 9.51 -38.06 -1.15
CA SER A 73 10.32 -38.23 -2.36
C SER A 73 11.57 -39.04 -2.00
N PRO A 74 11.74 -40.26 -2.55
CA PRO A 74 12.90 -41.07 -2.24
C PRO A 74 14.13 -40.32 -2.73
N SER A 75 15.02 -40.00 -1.78
CA SER A 75 16.38 -39.57 -2.07
C SER A 75 16.99 -40.53 -3.10
N PRO A 76 17.76 -40.04 -4.09
CA PRO A 76 18.38 -40.90 -5.09
C PRO A 76 19.13 -42.03 -4.39
N GLU A 77 18.75 -43.26 -4.75
CA GLU A 77 19.31 -44.50 -4.26
C GLU A 77 20.76 -44.56 -4.74
N VAL A 78 21.69 -44.31 -3.82
CA VAL A 78 23.11 -44.51 -4.05
C VAL A 78 23.35 -46.01 -4.08
N VAL A 79 23.64 -46.53 -5.27
CA VAL A 79 24.11 -47.90 -5.50
C VAL A 79 25.43 -48.10 -4.74
N ILE A 80 25.41 -48.91 -3.69
CA ILE A 80 26.62 -49.28 -2.92
C ILE A 80 27.24 -50.52 -3.56
N SER A 81 28.44 -50.38 -4.13
CA SER A 81 29.39 -51.49 -4.29
C SER A 81 30.19 -51.68 -2.99
N PRO A 82 30.60 -52.91 -2.63
CA PRO A 82 31.22 -53.18 -1.34
C PRO A 82 32.74 -52.92 -1.38
N ILE A 83 33.29 -52.73 -0.17
CA ILE A 83 34.72 -52.80 0.23
C ILE A 83 35.42 -51.45 0.42
N SER A 84 35.35 -50.91 1.65
CA SER A 84 36.45 -50.89 2.63
C SER A 84 36.27 -49.72 3.62
N SER A 85 36.15 -50.04 4.92
CA SER A 85 36.31 -49.19 6.12
C SER A 85 35.66 -47.78 6.18
N PRO A 86 34.88 -47.46 7.24
CA PRO A 86 34.13 -46.22 7.33
C PRO A 86 35.02 -45.04 7.75
N VAL A 87 35.38 -44.17 6.80
CA VAL A 87 35.80 -42.80 7.13
C VAL A 87 34.55 -41.93 7.11
N ALA A 88 34.05 -41.58 8.31
CA ALA A 88 32.88 -40.72 8.48
C ALA A 88 33.12 -39.36 7.80
N LEU A 89 32.23 -38.99 6.87
CA LEU A 89 32.18 -37.64 6.32
C LEU A 89 31.95 -36.64 7.48
N PRO A 90 32.73 -35.56 7.61
CA PRO A 90 32.49 -34.59 8.66
C PRO A 90 31.09 -33.94 8.45
N PRO A 91 30.28 -33.80 9.52
CA PRO A 91 28.97 -33.15 9.43
C PRO A 91 29.09 -31.73 8.87
N ILE A 92 28.26 -31.36 7.90
CA ILE A 92 28.16 -29.96 7.41
C ILE A 92 27.68 -29.09 8.59
N ASP A 93 28.56 -28.24 9.11
CA ASP A 93 28.29 -27.47 10.33
C ASP A 93 27.46 -26.20 10.05
N ARG A 94 26.12 -26.37 10.00
CA ARG A 94 25.15 -25.25 9.89
C ARG A 94 25.03 -24.39 11.15
N PHE A 95 25.75 -24.73 12.22
CA PHE A 95 25.75 -23.94 13.46
C PHE A 95 26.30 -22.53 13.22
N SER A 96 27.45 -22.42 12.55
CA SER A 96 28.10 -21.13 12.22
C SER A 96 27.15 -20.19 11.48
N ASP A 97 26.43 -20.69 10.47
CA ASP A 97 25.45 -19.90 9.71
C ASP A 97 24.35 -19.34 10.62
N GLY A 98 23.82 -20.17 11.52
CA GLY A 98 22.81 -19.75 12.50
C GLY A 98 23.34 -18.71 13.49
N VAL A 99 24.61 -18.81 13.90
CA VAL A 99 25.28 -17.81 14.75
C VAL A 99 25.44 -16.48 14.00
N ASN A 100 25.90 -16.55 12.75
CA ASN A 100 26.14 -15.38 11.92
C ASN A 100 24.84 -14.60 11.66
N LYS A 101 23.76 -15.31 11.31
CA LYS A 101 22.42 -14.72 11.14
C LYS A 101 21.89 -14.05 12.41
N ALA A 102 22.01 -14.71 13.56
CA ALA A 102 21.61 -14.12 14.84
C ALA A 102 22.43 -12.89 15.21
N THR A 103 23.73 -12.92 14.97
CA THR A 103 24.65 -11.80 15.23
C THR A 103 24.27 -10.59 14.37
N ASN A 104 23.97 -10.81 13.09
CA ASN A 104 23.49 -9.77 12.19
C ASN A 104 22.13 -9.23 12.63
N ALA A 105 21.19 -10.10 13.01
CA ALA A 105 19.88 -9.68 13.52
C ALA A 105 20.02 -8.77 14.75
N ALA A 106 20.89 -9.13 15.70
CA ALA A 106 21.16 -8.32 16.88
C ALA A 106 21.78 -6.96 16.54
N LYS A 107 22.76 -6.91 15.64
CA LYS A 107 23.38 -5.66 15.17
C LYS A 107 22.38 -4.74 14.48
N LEU A 108 21.53 -5.30 13.60
CA LEU A 108 20.49 -4.55 12.91
C LEU A 108 19.45 -3.99 13.89
N ALA A 109 19.04 -4.78 14.90
CA ALA A 109 18.04 -4.38 15.87
C ALA A 109 18.45 -3.13 16.68
N GLN A 110 19.73 -2.94 16.96
CA GLN A 110 20.24 -1.78 17.72
C GLN A 110 19.97 -0.45 17.03
N ASN A 111 19.89 -0.44 15.70
CA ASN A 111 19.75 0.77 14.89
C ASN A 111 18.42 0.82 14.12
N ALA A 112 17.56 -0.17 14.28
CA ALA A 112 16.30 -0.28 13.55
C ALA A 112 15.27 0.75 14.03
N LYS A 113 14.81 1.59 13.09
CA LYS A 113 13.82 2.65 13.32
C LYS A 113 12.62 2.55 12.38
N THR A 114 12.80 1.99 11.18
CA THR A 114 11.75 1.89 10.16
C THR A 114 11.15 0.48 10.11
N LEU A 115 9.96 0.37 9.51
CA LEU A 115 9.26 -0.91 9.33
C LEU A 115 10.15 -1.90 8.56
N ASP A 116 10.81 -1.46 7.49
CA ASP A 116 11.68 -2.30 6.67
C ASP A 116 12.92 -2.78 7.43
N GLN A 117 13.52 -1.90 8.25
CA GLN A 117 14.65 -2.27 9.10
C GLN A 117 14.24 -3.36 10.10
N TRP A 118 13.09 -3.22 10.75
CA TRP A 118 12.57 -4.23 11.67
C TRP A 118 12.14 -5.52 10.97
N ASN A 119 11.57 -5.45 9.77
CA ASN A 119 11.29 -6.63 8.95
C ASN A 119 12.58 -7.39 8.58
N LYS A 120 13.68 -6.68 8.31
CA LYS A 120 14.99 -7.30 8.08
C LYS A 120 15.52 -8.01 9.33
N VAL A 121 15.36 -7.40 10.51
CA VAL A 121 15.68 -8.05 11.80
C VAL A 121 14.87 -9.33 12.01
N VAL A 122 13.57 -9.30 11.71
CA VAL A 122 12.68 -10.49 11.78
C VAL A 122 13.19 -11.59 10.83
N SER A 123 13.53 -11.25 9.59
CA SER A 123 14.04 -12.20 8.61
C SER A 123 15.34 -12.87 9.05
N GLU A 124 16.29 -12.09 9.58
CA GLU A 124 17.58 -12.62 10.05
C GLU A 124 17.40 -13.55 11.28
N TRP A 125 16.52 -13.20 12.24
CA TRP A 125 16.20 -14.09 13.35
C TRP A 125 15.53 -15.39 12.90
N GLN A 126 14.62 -15.32 11.93
CA GLN A 126 13.97 -16.51 11.39
C GLN A 126 14.98 -17.44 10.68
N ALA A 127 15.89 -16.87 9.89
CA ALA A 127 16.97 -17.63 9.24
C ALA A 127 17.89 -18.29 10.27
N ALA A 128 18.28 -17.57 11.33
CA ALA A 128 19.09 -18.11 12.41
C ALA A 128 18.44 -19.33 13.08
N ILE A 129 17.13 -19.24 13.39
CA ILE A 129 16.36 -20.34 13.97
C ILE A 129 16.30 -21.53 13.01
N ASN A 130 16.11 -21.28 11.71
CA ASN A 130 16.04 -22.34 10.72
C ASN A 130 17.37 -23.11 10.60
N PHE A 131 18.52 -22.42 10.58
CA PHE A 131 19.82 -23.09 10.60
C PHE A 131 20.03 -23.91 11.87
N MET A 132 19.70 -23.35 13.03
CA MET A 132 19.83 -24.04 14.32
C MET A 132 19.00 -25.33 14.39
N LYS A 133 17.83 -25.38 13.73
CA LYS A 133 17.00 -26.60 13.64
C LYS A 133 17.64 -27.73 12.82
N THR A 134 18.58 -27.42 11.93
CA THR A 134 19.23 -28.40 11.05
C THR A 134 20.51 -29.00 11.63
N VAL A 135 20.98 -28.51 12.78
CA VAL A 135 22.21 -29.01 13.41
C VAL A 135 21.96 -30.40 14.01
N SER A 136 22.79 -31.39 13.63
CA SER A 136 22.70 -32.77 14.11
C SER A 136 22.88 -32.87 15.63
N SER A 137 22.19 -33.84 16.24
CA SER A 137 22.35 -34.16 17.67
C SER A 137 23.74 -34.66 18.05
N THR A 138 24.50 -35.17 17.07
CA THR A 138 25.88 -35.62 17.24
C THR A 138 26.92 -34.50 17.09
N SER A 139 26.49 -33.29 16.72
CA SER A 139 27.40 -32.14 16.62
C SER A 139 27.96 -31.77 17.99
N PRO A 140 29.26 -31.42 18.10
CA PRO A 140 29.81 -30.87 19.34
C PRO A 140 29.08 -29.59 19.80
N ASN A 141 28.45 -28.86 18.87
CA ASN A 141 27.71 -27.63 19.15
C ASN A 141 26.25 -27.85 19.57
N TYR A 142 25.76 -29.09 19.59
CA TYR A 142 24.33 -29.37 19.80
C TYR A 142 23.81 -28.90 21.17
N GLY A 143 24.65 -28.97 22.22
CA GLY A 143 24.32 -28.40 23.54
C GLY A 143 24.08 -26.89 23.49
N ILE A 144 24.91 -26.17 22.72
CA ILE A 144 24.80 -24.72 22.52
C ILE A 144 23.56 -24.40 21.68
N VAL A 145 23.26 -25.21 20.66
CA VAL A 145 22.03 -25.07 19.85
C VAL A 145 20.79 -25.12 20.74
N LYS A 146 20.69 -26.10 21.66
CA LYS A 146 19.55 -26.21 22.59
C LYS A 146 19.36 -24.94 23.41
N GLN A 147 20.45 -24.36 23.91
CA GLN A 147 20.39 -23.09 24.67
C GLN A 147 19.95 -21.91 23.78
N ARG A 148 20.51 -21.79 22.57
CA ARG A 148 20.18 -20.71 21.62
C ARG A 148 18.74 -20.81 21.13
N MET A 149 18.21 -22.02 20.98
CA MET A 149 16.82 -22.27 20.59
C MET A 149 15.78 -21.88 21.66
N VAL A 150 16.20 -21.55 22.89
CA VAL A 150 15.35 -20.88 23.89
C VAL A 150 15.35 -19.36 23.70
N THR A 151 16.46 -18.79 23.24
CA THR A 151 16.69 -17.34 23.19
C THR A 151 16.27 -16.73 21.86
N TYR A 152 16.64 -17.34 20.74
CA TYR A 152 16.38 -16.78 19.41
C TYR A 152 14.89 -16.57 19.11
N PRO A 153 13.98 -17.50 19.47
CA PRO A 153 12.54 -17.26 19.28
C PRO A 153 12.02 -16.06 20.08
N LYS A 154 12.55 -15.81 21.29
CA LYS A 154 12.16 -14.63 22.09
C LYS A 154 12.59 -13.33 21.38
N ASN A 155 13.78 -13.32 20.80
CA ASN A 155 14.28 -12.18 20.03
C ASN A 155 13.48 -11.95 18.74
N LEU A 156 13.05 -13.03 18.08
CA LEU A 156 12.13 -12.95 16.95
C LEU A 156 10.79 -12.31 17.34
N VAL A 157 10.18 -12.76 18.46
CA VAL A 157 8.93 -12.19 18.97
C VAL A 157 9.10 -10.70 19.31
N TYR A 158 10.23 -10.31 19.91
CA TYR A 158 10.54 -8.91 20.16
C TYR A 158 10.60 -8.08 18.87
N ALA A 159 11.28 -8.58 17.83
CA ALA A 159 11.34 -7.90 16.54
C ALA A 159 9.96 -7.80 15.87
N GLN A 160 9.16 -8.86 15.92
CA GLN A 160 7.78 -8.87 15.42
C GLN A 160 6.88 -7.86 16.15
N LYS A 161 7.02 -7.73 17.48
CA LYS A 161 6.28 -6.73 18.26
C LYS A 161 6.63 -5.31 17.85
N ASN A 162 7.89 -5.02 17.51
CA ASN A 162 8.29 -3.70 17.00
C ASN A 162 7.68 -3.40 15.62
N VAL A 163 7.64 -4.39 14.71
CA VAL A 163 6.92 -4.28 13.43
C VAL A 163 5.44 -3.93 13.66
N GLU A 164 4.77 -4.64 14.56
CA GLU A 164 3.36 -4.42 14.85
C GLU A 164 3.10 -3.03 15.47
N ASN A 165 3.92 -2.61 16.43
CA ASN A 165 3.83 -1.28 17.03
C ASN A 165 3.98 -0.17 15.98
N LEU A 166 4.93 -0.31 15.04
CA LEU A 166 5.13 0.66 13.96
C LEU A 166 3.94 0.70 12.99
N LYS A 167 3.37 -0.46 12.64
CA LYS A 167 2.14 -0.52 11.83
C LYS A 167 0.97 0.18 12.53
N GLN A 168 0.80 -0.05 13.83
CA GLN A 168 -0.24 0.62 14.61
C GLN A 168 -0.04 2.13 14.70
N GLN A 169 1.19 2.59 14.87
CA GLN A 169 1.51 4.02 14.86
C GLN A 169 1.19 4.64 13.49
N GLN A 170 1.59 4.01 12.38
CA GLN A 170 1.26 4.47 11.03
C GLN A 170 -0.25 4.54 10.80
N SER A 171 -1.01 3.53 11.23
CA SER A 171 -2.48 3.52 11.15
C SER A 171 -3.11 4.67 11.95
N LYS A 172 -2.60 4.94 13.16
CA LYS A 172 -3.08 6.08 13.98
C LYS A 172 -2.81 7.42 13.31
N LEU A 173 -1.62 7.60 12.73
CA LEU A 173 -1.30 8.82 11.98
C LEU A 173 -2.23 8.99 10.77
N GLN A 174 -2.39 7.95 9.96
CA GLN A 174 -3.30 7.97 8.81
C GLN A 174 -4.72 8.34 9.22
N LYS A 175 -5.23 7.72 10.30
CA LYS A 175 -6.56 8.06 10.83
C LYS A 175 -6.66 9.54 11.24
N GLY A 176 -5.64 10.08 11.90
CA GLY A 176 -5.58 11.50 12.26
C GLY A 176 -5.57 12.42 11.04
N GLN A 177 -4.84 12.06 9.99
CA GLN A 177 -4.80 12.79 8.72
C GLN A 177 -6.15 12.74 7.99
N THR A 178 -6.80 11.58 7.96
CA THR A 178 -8.16 11.41 7.44
C THR A 178 -9.17 12.30 8.18
N ILE A 179 -9.10 12.36 9.52
CA ILE A 179 -9.98 13.25 10.31
C ILE A 179 -9.73 14.72 9.96
N ARG A 180 -8.46 15.13 9.86
CA ARG A 180 -8.12 16.50 9.45
C ARG A 180 -8.61 16.81 8.03
N GLY A 181 -8.44 15.87 7.09
CA GLY A 181 -8.96 15.99 5.74
C GLY A 181 -10.49 16.13 5.71
N GLN A 182 -11.20 15.39 6.56
CA GLN A 182 -12.64 15.52 6.73
C GLN A 182 -13.05 16.89 7.26
N GLN A 183 -12.33 17.44 8.25
CA GLN A 183 -12.58 18.78 8.79
C GLN A 183 -12.37 19.85 7.72
N VAL A 184 -11.28 19.73 6.95
CA VAL A 184 -11.00 20.61 5.80
C VAL A 184 -12.13 20.51 4.78
N PHE A 185 -12.51 19.31 4.38
CA PHE A 185 -13.61 19.07 3.45
C PHE A 185 -14.91 19.76 3.90
N ASN A 186 -15.30 19.57 5.16
CA ASN A 186 -16.50 20.17 5.75
C ASN A 186 -16.40 21.70 5.74
N SER A 187 -15.24 22.27 6.07
CA SER A 187 -15.03 23.73 6.07
C SER A 187 -15.17 24.34 4.67
N LEU A 188 -14.81 23.58 3.64
CA LEU A 188 -14.94 23.98 2.24
C LEU A 188 -16.36 23.80 1.70
N LYS A 189 -17.28 23.23 2.49
CA LYS A 189 -18.64 22.85 2.05
C LYS A 189 -18.63 21.98 0.79
N GLY A 190 -17.61 21.11 0.70
CA GLY A 190 -17.48 20.21 -0.43
C GLY A 190 -18.63 19.20 -0.47
N ILE A 191 -18.80 18.57 -1.62
CA ILE A 191 -19.67 17.41 -1.80
C ILE A 191 -18.85 16.24 -2.29
N TYR A 192 -19.36 15.02 -2.16
CA TYR A 192 -18.80 13.90 -2.88
C TYR A 192 -19.91 13.04 -3.49
N GLN A 193 -19.64 12.51 -4.68
CA GLN A 193 -20.58 11.72 -5.45
C GLN A 193 -19.84 10.65 -6.26
N VAL A 194 -20.54 9.60 -6.67
CA VAL A 194 -19.98 8.61 -7.61
C VAL A 194 -20.19 9.12 -9.03
N ARG A 195 -19.09 9.23 -9.80
CA ARG A 195 -19.09 9.61 -11.22
C ARG A 195 -18.66 8.45 -12.10
N GLY A 196 -18.93 8.58 -13.39
CA GLY A 196 -18.52 7.60 -14.39
C GLY A 196 -19.25 6.26 -14.23
N GLY A 197 -20.49 6.25 -13.76
CA GLY A 197 -21.27 5.03 -13.55
C GLY A 197 -21.37 4.11 -14.77
N LEU A 198 -21.40 4.72 -15.96
CA LEU A 198 -21.42 4.04 -17.26
C LEU A 198 -20.02 3.82 -17.88
N THR A 199 -18.95 4.30 -17.23
CA THR A 199 -17.56 4.13 -17.69
C THR A 199 -16.93 2.87 -17.10
N PRO A 200 -15.89 2.27 -17.69
CA PRO A 200 -15.22 1.09 -17.12
C PRO A 200 -14.72 1.31 -15.67
N VAL A 201 -14.34 2.54 -15.33
CA VAL A 201 -13.77 2.92 -14.04
C VAL A 201 -14.62 4.03 -13.40
N PRO A 202 -15.66 3.68 -12.62
CA PRO A 202 -16.37 4.68 -11.84
C PRO A 202 -15.44 5.23 -10.75
N VAL A 203 -15.70 6.46 -10.32
CA VAL A 203 -14.82 7.20 -9.42
C VAL A 203 -15.64 7.86 -8.31
N VAL A 204 -15.21 7.71 -7.05
CA VAL A 204 -15.69 8.53 -5.94
C VAL A 204 -15.03 9.89 -6.01
N SER A 205 -15.83 10.92 -6.20
CA SER A 205 -15.36 12.22 -6.58
C SER A 205 -15.68 13.23 -5.50
N LEU A 206 -14.65 13.81 -4.88
CA LEU A 206 -14.75 14.90 -3.93
C LEU A 206 -14.68 16.23 -4.69
N ILE A 207 -15.74 17.01 -4.64
CA ILE A 207 -15.89 18.28 -5.36
C ILE A 207 -15.85 19.41 -4.34
N ILE A 208 -14.94 20.36 -4.55
CA ILE A 208 -14.70 21.49 -3.66
C ILE A 208 -14.57 22.80 -4.45
N PRO A 209 -14.83 23.96 -3.83
CA PRO A 209 -14.60 25.25 -4.49
C PRO A 209 -13.12 25.48 -4.80
N LYS A 210 -12.81 25.97 -6.02
CA LYS A 210 -11.44 26.32 -6.43
C LYS A 210 -10.81 27.36 -5.50
N THR A 211 -11.58 28.38 -5.15
CA THR A 211 -11.21 29.45 -4.22
C THR A 211 -10.76 28.93 -2.86
N GLY A 212 -11.41 27.86 -2.39
CA GLY A 212 -11.08 27.18 -1.15
C GLY A 212 -9.81 26.33 -1.25
N TRP A 213 -9.68 25.55 -2.33
CA TRP A 213 -8.50 24.72 -2.59
C TRP A 213 -7.21 25.54 -2.69
N ASP A 214 -7.25 26.68 -3.37
CA ASP A 214 -6.06 27.51 -3.59
C ASP A 214 -5.52 28.10 -2.28
N LYS A 215 -6.38 28.31 -1.28
CA LYS A 215 -6.01 28.77 0.07
C LYS A 215 -5.49 27.67 0.99
N LEU A 216 -5.66 26.39 0.63
CA LEU A 216 -5.20 25.30 1.48
C LEU A 216 -3.68 25.21 1.51
N SER A 217 -3.15 24.97 2.71
CA SER A 217 -1.76 24.55 2.86
C SER A 217 -1.52 23.24 2.11
N GLN A 218 -0.27 23.00 1.69
CA GLN A 218 0.08 21.74 1.03
C GLN A 218 -0.22 20.52 1.93
N GLY A 219 -0.05 20.66 3.25
CA GLY A 219 -0.41 19.63 4.21
C GLY A 219 -1.91 19.34 4.24
N ASP A 220 -2.76 20.36 4.14
CA ASP A 220 -4.22 20.18 4.10
C ASP A 220 -4.68 19.53 2.80
N LYS A 221 -4.06 19.87 1.66
CA LYS A 221 -4.33 19.19 0.38
C LYS A 221 -3.99 17.69 0.46
N VAL A 222 -2.92 17.33 1.16
CA VAL A 222 -2.53 15.92 1.40
C VAL A 222 -3.50 15.22 2.34
N ASN A 223 -3.87 15.84 3.46
CA ASN A 223 -4.85 15.29 4.38
C ASN A 223 -6.20 15.09 3.70
N LEU A 224 -6.61 16.03 2.85
CA LEU A 224 -7.81 15.93 2.04
C LEU A 224 -7.71 14.77 1.04
N THR A 225 -6.55 14.56 0.42
CA THR A 225 -6.28 13.40 -0.45
C THR A 225 -6.43 12.07 0.28
N MET A 226 -5.85 11.94 1.48
CA MET A 226 -5.99 10.74 2.31
C MET A 226 -7.44 10.53 2.78
N TYR A 227 -8.16 11.61 3.08
CA TYR A 227 -9.58 11.55 3.38
C TYR A 227 -10.39 11.05 2.17
N THR A 228 -10.17 11.61 0.98
CA THR A 228 -10.85 11.18 -0.25
C THR A 228 -10.65 9.70 -0.52
N GLN A 229 -9.43 9.19 -0.37
CA GLN A 229 -9.16 7.76 -0.50
C GLN A 229 -9.93 6.92 0.53
N SER A 230 -10.03 7.39 1.78
CA SER A 230 -10.75 6.69 2.84
C SER A 230 -12.27 6.56 2.58
N LEU A 231 -12.84 7.49 1.78
CA LEU A 231 -14.25 7.46 1.42
C LEU A 231 -14.64 6.19 0.66
N ILE A 232 -13.70 5.55 -0.04
CA ILE A 232 -13.97 4.32 -0.80
C ILE A 232 -14.61 3.24 0.07
N SER A 233 -14.08 3.00 1.27
CA SER A 233 -14.67 1.99 2.16
C SER A 233 -16.10 2.33 2.60
N ILE A 234 -16.37 3.62 2.83
CA ILE A 234 -17.68 4.12 3.27
C ILE A 234 -18.67 3.98 2.11
N VAL A 235 -18.27 4.40 0.90
CA VAL A 235 -19.09 4.32 -0.30
C VAL A 235 -19.42 2.86 -0.64
N LYS A 236 -18.43 1.96 -0.60
CA LYS A 236 -18.65 0.53 -0.85
C LYS A 236 -19.59 -0.13 0.16
N SER A 237 -19.55 0.32 1.42
CA SER A 237 -20.43 -0.20 2.47
C SER A 237 -21.89 0.26 2.35
N ASN A 238 -22.13 1.41 1.69
CA ASN A 238 -23.47 1.95 1.50
C ASN A 238 -23.62 2.62 0.12
N PRO A 239 -23.52 1.84 -0.98
CA PRO A 239 -23.41 2.37 -2.34
C PRO A 239 -24.66 3.13 -2.78
N ALA A 240 -25.85 2.66 -2.39
CA ALA A 240 -27.13 3.27 -2.73
C ALA A 240 -27.24 4.74 -2.27
N LYS A 241 -26.57 5.11 -1.16
CA LYS A 241 -26.58 6.48 -0.64
C LYS A 241 -25.82 7.48 -1.54
N TYR A 242 -24.89 7.00 -2.36
CA TYR A 242 -23.94 7.84 -3.10
C TYR A 242 -24.14 7.80 -4.62
N VAL A 243 -25.17 7.09 -5.07
CA VAL A 243 -25.60 7.02 -6.45
C VAL A 243 -26.69 8.07 -6.66
N ASP A 244 -26.41 9.06 -7.49
CA ASP A 244 -27.29 10.21 -7.75
C ASP A 244 -28.18 9.97 -8.98
N ILE A 245 -28.92 8.86 -8.98
CA ILE A 245 -29.97 8.58 -9.97
C ILE A 245 -31.20 7.99 -9.28
N SER A 246 -32.38 8.19 -9.86
CA SER A 246 -33.63 7.64 -9.34
C SER A 246 -33.56 6.12 -9.16
N GLN A 247 -34.14 5.60 -8.08
CA GLN A 247 -34.27 4.16 -7.85
C GLN A 247 -35.08 3.44 -8.93
N SER A 248 -35.97 4.16 -9.62
CA SER A 248 -36.73 3.64 -10.75
C SER A 248 -35.95 3.61 -12.07
N ALA A 249 -34.76 4.21 -12.13
CA ALA A 249 -33.97 4.23 -13.35
C ALA A 249 -33.41 2.82 -13.66
N PRO A 250 -33.48 2.34 -14.92
CA PRO A 250 -32.91 1.05 -15.31
C PRO A 250 -31.42 0.89 -14.94
N ALA A 251 -30.68 2.00 -14.92
CA ALA A 251 -29.27 2.05 -14.56
C ALA A 251 -28.99 1.99 -13.04
N TYR A 252 -30.01 2.11 -12.17
CA TYR A 252 -29.84 2.18 -10.71
C TYR A 252 -29.14 0.95 -10.14
N ASN A 253 -29.71 -0.24 -10.31
CA ASN A 253 -29.14 -1.47 -9.77
C ASN A 253 -27.74 -1.78 -10.32
N PRO A 254 -27.47 -1.67 -11.65
CA PRO A 254 -26.12 -1.78 -12.19
C PRO A 254 -25.13 -0.82 -11.55
N LEU A 255 -25.52 0.45 -11.36
CA LEU A 255 -24.66 1.48 -10.79
C LEU A 255 -24.39 1.26 -9.30
N VAL A 256 -25.40 0.86 -8.53
CA VAL A 256 -25.24 0.49 -7.11
C VAL A 256 -24.29 -0.70 -6.98
N ASN A 257 -24.46 -1.75 -7.79
CA ASN A 257 -23.57 -2.91 -7.79
C ASN A 257 -22.14 -2.54 -8.17
N LYS A 258 -21.97 -1.69 -9.18
CA LYS A 258 -20.65 -1.23 -9.60
C LYS A 258 -19.97 -0.36 -8.54
N THR A 259 -20.74 0.49 -7.87
CA THR A 259 -20.28 1.32 -6.75
C THR A 259 -19.84 0.46 -5.57
N ALA A 260 -20.57 -0.62 -5.25
CA ALA A 260 -20.17 -1.59 -4.23
C ALA A 260 -18.82 -2.26 -4.54
N ASN A 261 -18.50 -2.40 -5.82
CA ASN A 261 -17.32 -3.09 -6.34
C ASN A 261 -16.23 -2.13 -6.89
N ILE A 262 -16.32 -0.83 -6.57
CA ILE A 262 -15.33 0.15 -7.02
C ILE A 262 -13.93 -0.21 -6.49
N CYS A 263 -12.89 0.10 -7.28
CA CYS A 263 -11.52 -0.21 -6.93
C CYS A 263 -11.02 0.63 -5.73
N GLN A 264 -9.99 0.16 -5.02
CA GLN A 264 -9.52 0.78 -3.77
C GLN A 264 -8.92 2.18 -3.97
N ASP A 265 -8.52 2.53 -5.19
CA ASP A 265 -7.97 3.81 -5.60
C ASP A 265 -8.84 4.54 -6.64
N CYS A 266 -10.10 4.12 -6.81
CA CYS A 266 -11.04 4.74 -7.74
C CYS A 266 -11.65 6.02 -7.16
N TRP A 267 -10.85 7.06 -6.96
CA TRP A 267 -11.29 8.35 -6.44
C TRP A 267 -10.63 9.54 -7.13
N SER A 268 -11.24 10.72 -7.03
CA SER A 268 -10.69 11.99 -7.52
C SER A 268 -11.11 13.18 -6.68
N ILE A 269 -10.31 14.24 -6.72
CA ILE A 269 -10.61 15.57 -6.20
C ILE A 269 -10.78 16.51 -7.39
N ILE A 270 -11.92 17.18 -7.45
CA ILE A 270 -12.30 18.07 -8.53
C ILE A 270 -12.59 19.45 -7.97
N LEU A 271 -12.13 20.46 -8.70
CA LEU A 271 -12.44 21.86 -8.40
C LEU A 271 -13.65 22.31 -9.20
N SER A 272 -14.52 23.07 -8.55
CA SER A 272 -15.55 23.84 -9.23
C SER A 272 -15.22 25.33 -9.22
N ASN A 273 -15.43 25.99 -10.35
CA ASN A 273 -15.36 27.46 -10.44
C ASN A 273 -16.60 28.14 -9.86
N LYS A 274 -17.67 27.40 -9.55
CA LYS A 274 -18.84 27.94 -8.83
C LYS A 274 -18.72 27.62 -7.35
N ASP A 275 -18.92 28.63 -6.50
CA ASP A 275 -18.98 28.45 -5.04
C ASP A 275 -20.35 27.89 -4.58
N SER A 276 -21.31 27.74 -5.50
CA SER A 276 -22.65 27.21 -5.25
C SER A 276 -23.16 26.31 -6.38
N GLN A 277 -24.00 25.34 -6.01
CA GLN A 277 -24.65 24.39 -6.93
C GLN A 277 -25.47 25.07 -8.04
N PRO A 278 -25.59 24.46 -9.24
CA PRO A 278 -24.88 23.26 -9.69
C PRO A 278 -23.43 23.60 -10.04
N TYR A 279 -22.49 22.83 -9.50
CA TYR A 279 -21.06 23.00 -9.76
C TYR A 279 -20.78 22.77 -11.25
N GLY A 280 -20.31 23.83 -11.95
CA GLY A 280 -19.59 23.65 -13.21
C GLY A 280 -18.31 22.87 -12.89
N ILE A 281 -18.11 21.74 -13.53
CA ILE A 281 -16.99 20.84 -13.23
C ILE A 281 -15.86 21.21 -14.18
N ASP A 282 -14.79 21.80 -13.66
CA ASP A 282 -13.82 22.46 -14.53
C ASP A 282 -12.46 21.74 -14.54
N THR A 283 -12.03 21.12 -13.43
CA THR A 283 -10.69 20.48 -13.40
C THR A 283 -10.53 19.41 -12.33
N THR A 284 -10.00 18.25 -12.70
CA THR A 284 -9.49 17.26 -11.74
C THR A 284 -8.08 17.64 -11.29
N VAL A 285 -7.86 17.79 -9.99
CA VAL A 285 -6.54 18.22 -9.46
C VAL A 285 -5.70 17.09 -8.90
N VAL A 286 -6.35 16.09 -8.29
CA VAL A 286 -5.68 14.89 -7.79
C VAL A 286 -6.61 13.71 -8.02
N GLN A 287 -6.07 12.59 -8.47
CA GLN A 287 -6.86 11.38 -8.62
C GLN A 287 -6.03 10.13 -8.39
N GLY A 288 -6.71 9.04 -8.03
CA GLY A 288 -6.06 7.76 -7.85
C GLY A 288 -5.39 7.27 -9.12
N ASP A 289 -4.42 6.38 -8.93
CA ASP A 289 -3.54 5.93 -10.00
C ASP A 289 -4.30 5.13 -11.08
N THR A 290 -5.31 4.34 -10.69
CA THR A 290 -6.16 3.61 -11.62
C THR A 290 -6.99 4.53 -12.51
N PRO A 291 -7.85 5.44 -12.00
CA PRO A 291 -8.57 6.37 -12.89
C PRO A 291 -7.60 7.24 -13.70
N TRP A 292 -6.46 7.66 -13.13
CA TRP A 292 -5.43 8.39 -13.88
C TRP A 292 -4.92 7.68 -15.13
N LYS A 293 -4.76 6.36 -15.09
CA LYS A 293 -4.31 5.57 -16.25
C LYS A 293 -5.38 5.48 -17.34
N HIS A 294 -6.65 5.47 -16.95
CA HIS A 294 -7.78 5.30 -17.87
C HIS A 294 -8.28 6.64 -18.45
N ASP A 295 -8.06 7.74 -17.74
CA ASP A 295 -8.43 9.08 -18.22
C ASP A 295 -7.55 9.54 -19.37
N GLU A 296 -8.11 10.35 -20.24
CA GLU A 296 -7.38 11.03 -21.30
C GLU A 296 -6.35 12.02 -20.74
N PRO A 297 -5.17 12.16 -21.37
CA PRO A 297 -4.13 13.07 -20.89
C PRO A 297 -4.57 14.52 -20.64
N CYS A 298 -5.56 15.03 -21.39
CA CYS A 298 -6.12 16.38 -21.24
C CYS A 298 -6.69 16.66 -19.85
N CYS A 299 -7.17 15.60 -19.21
CA CYS A 299 -8.21 15.69 -18.21
C CYS A 299 -7.74 15.02 -16.90
N ARG A 300 -6.47 14.60 -16.88
CA ARG A 300 -5.81 14.01 -15.72
C ARG A 300 -5.45 15.08 -14.70
N GLY A 301 -5.85 14.83 -13.46
CA GLY A 301 -5.21 15.47 -12.32
C GLY A 301 -3.80 14.92 -12.05
N VAL A 302 -3.18 15.38 -10.97
CA VAL A 302 -1.94 14.79 -10.47
C VAL A 302 -2.23 13.38 -9.96
N LYS A 303 -1.37 12.42 -10.31
CA LYS A 303 -1.45 11.04 -9.82
C LYS A 303 -1.29 11.00 -8.30
N ALA A 304 -2.15 10.28 -7.61
CA ALA A 304 -2.15 10.23 -6.14
C ALA A 304 -0.82 9.76 -5.56
N SER A 305 -0.19 8.73 -6.13
CA SER A 305 1.13 8.27 -5.68
C SER A 305 2.20 9.37 -5.77
N GLU A 306 2.21 10.14 -6.85
CA GLU A 306 3.13 11.27 -7.04
C GLU A 306 2.80 12.43 -6.08
N PHE A 307 1.52 12.74 -5.92
CA PHE A 307 1.05 13.79 -5.02
C PHE A 307 1.38 13.49 -3.56
N LEU A 308 1.18 12.24 -3.13
CA LEU A 308 1.48 11.81 -1.77
C LEU A 308 3.00 11.69 -1.56
N GLN A 309 3.77 11.09 -2.47
CA GLN A 309 5.22 10.95 -2.33
C GLN A 309 5.94 12.29 -2.18
N LYS A 310 5.59 13.30 -2.99
CA LYS A 310 6.16 14.65 -2.89
C LYS A 310 5.92 15.29 -1.51
N ASN A 311 4.90 14.83 -0.76
CA ASN A 311 4.46 15.45 0.48
C ASN A 311 4.54 14.56 1.73
N LEU A 312 4.86 13.27 1.58
CA LEU A 312 5.21 12.37 2.69
C LEU A 312 6.47 12.86 3.42
N VAL A 313 7.38 13.54 2.72
CA VAL A 313 8.56 14.20 3.32
C VAL A 313 8.16 15.30 4.32
N LEU A 314 6.99 15.93 4.14
CA LEU A 314 6.48 17.01 5.00
C LEU A 314 5.63 16.49 6.16
N ALA A 315 4.89 15.39 5.97
CA ALA A 315 3.97 14.84 6.97
C ALA A 315 4.63 13.88 7.98
N PHE A 316 5.69 13.16 7.59
CA PHE A 316 6.37 12.20 8.47
C PHE A 316 7.41 12.84 9.41
N GLY A 317 7.47 14.17 9.43
CA GLY A 317 8.06 14.94 10.50
C GLY A 317 9.59 15.01 10.48
N GLN A 318 10.07 16.20 10.14
CA GLN A 318 11.34 16.79 10.61
C GLN A 318 11.54 16.74 12.14
N LYS A 319 10.59 16.21 12.93
CA LYS A 319 10.76 16.01 14.38
C LYS A 319 11.84 14.97 14.73
N ASN A 320 12.13 14.02 13.84
CA ASN A 320 13.32 13.17 13.99
C ASN A 320 14.63 13.84 13.53
N VAL A 321 14.54 14.93 12.76
CA VAL A 321 15.72 15.67 12.25
C VAL A 321 16.18 16.75 13.23
N ARG A 322 15.28 17.34 14.03
CA ARG A 322 15.65 18.37 15.02
C ARG A 322 16.48 17.84 16.20
N ASN A 323 16.33 16.56 16.58
CA ASN A 323 17.21 15.94 17.58
C ASN A 323 18.58 15.52 17.02
N LEU A 324 18.77 15.50 15.68
CA LEU A 324 20.09 15.27 15.06
C LEU A 324 20.98 16.52 15.07
N LYS A 325 20.41 17.72 15.09
CA LYS A 325 21.20 18.98 15.01
C LYS A 325 21.80 19.41 16.36
N LYS A 326 21.34 18.82 17.47
CA LYS A 326 21.82 19.13 18.84
C LYS A 326 22.89 18.17 19.35
N GLN A 327 23.22 17.13 18.58
CA GLN A 327 24.30 16.17 18.89
C GLN A 327 25.53 16.30 17.97
N THR A 328 25.52 17.24 17.02
CA THR A 328 26.64 17.50 16.09
C THR A 328 27.47 18.73 16.47
N SER A 329 27.22 19.38 17.61
CA SER A 329 28.01 20.54 18.07
C SER A 329 29.24 20.19 18.92
N ASN A 330 29.59 18.91 19.05
CA ASN A 330 30.83 18.46 19.69
C ASN A 330 31.55 17.45 18.80
N SER A 331 32.08 17.91 17.65
CA SER A 331 33.33 17.35 17.12
C SER A 331 33.86 18.27 16.02
N SER A 332 35.04 18.82 16.28
CA SER A 332 36.12 19.16 15.34
C SER A 332 35.87 20.18 14.23
N ASN A 333 36.47 21.36 14.46
CA ASN A 333 37.22 22.15 13.49
C ASN A 333 38.08 21.26 12.56
N SER A 334 38.04 21.52 11.25
CA SER A 334 39.22 21.89 10.47
C SER A 334 38.81 22.35 9.06
N THR A 335 39.43 23.44 8.67
CA THR A 335 39.24 24.19 7.43
C THR A 335 39.78 23.43 6.23
N SER A 336 39.11 23.51 5.08
CA SER A 336 39.72 23.90 3.79
C SER A 336 38.62 24.03 2.72
N ALA A 337 38.50 25.23 2.17
CA ALA A 337 37.63 25.57 1.06
C ALA A 337 38.24 25.10 -0.26
N SER A 338 37.39 24.69 -1.20
CA SER A 338 37.60 24.86 -2.64
C SER A 338 36.27 24.77 -3.38
N ASN A 339 36.08 25.74 -4.27
CA ASN A 339 34.84 26.10 -4.97
C ASN A 339 34.56 25.21 -6.20
N THR A 340 33.30 25.31 -6.66
CA THR A 340 32.83 25.13 -8.05
C THR A 340 32.71 23.66 -8.50
N SER A 341 31.64 23.15 -9.11
CA SER A 341 30.56 23.72 -9.93
C SER A 341 29.36 22.77 -9.98
N THR A 342 28.19 23.38 -10.06
CA THR A 342 26.89 22.79 -10.40
C THR A 342 26.84 22.36 -11.87
N SER A 343 26.35 21.15 -12.19
CA SER A 343 25.90 20.77 -13.53
C SER A 343 24.62 19.93 -13.41
N SER A 344 23.43 20.54 -13.43
CA SER A 344 22.61 20.82 -14.63
C SER A 344 22.28 19.57 -15.45
N PHE A 345 21.06 19.06 -15.27
CA PHE A 345 20.41 18.07 -16.13
C PHE A 345 20.35 18.58 -17.58
N SER A 346 20.76 17.75 -18.53
CA SER A 346 20.77 18.04 -19.96
C SER A 346 19.36 18.25 -20.51
N THR A 347 19.02 19.47 -20.89
CA THR A 347 17.94 19.76 -21.84
C THR A 347 18.40 19.35 -23.24
N SER A 348 17.65 18.47 -23.89
CA SER A 348 17.77 18.24 -25.34
C SER A 348 17.60 19.58 -26.08
N SER A 349 18.53 19.89 -26.99
CA SER A 349 18.54 21.12 -27.79
C SER A 349 17.25 21.22 -28.62
N ARG A 350 16.40 22.20 -28.33
CA ARG A 350 15.21 22.52 -29.13
C ARG A 350 15.52 23.68 -30.06
N THR A 351 14.98 23.64 -31.27
CA THR A 351 15.15 24.69 -32.29
C THR A 351 14.09 25.75 -32.12
N PHE A 352 14.48 27.01 -31.98
CA PHE A 352 13.54 28.13 -31.93
C PHE A 352 12.89 28.35 -33.30
N LEU A 353 11.55 28.36 -33.36
CA LEU A 353 10.77 28.54 -34.60
C LEU A 353 10.28 29.98 -34.77
N GLY A 354 10.13 30.74 -33.68
CA GLY A 354 9.68 32.13 -33.74
C GLY A 354 8.95 32.57 -32.48
N ARG A 355 8.73 33.88 -32.36
CA ARG A 355 7.93 34.51 -31.30
C ARG A 355 6.80 35.30 -31.93
N SER A 356 5.61 35.21 -31.35
CA SER A 356 4.45 36.00 -31.77
C SER A 356 4.59 37.46 -31.37
N GLU A 357 3.76 38.33 -31.96
CA GLU A 357 3.66 39.73 -31.56
C GLU A 357 3.28 39.92 -30.09
N THR A 358 2.57 38.94 -29.52
CA THR A 358 2.13 38.96 -28.12
C THR A 358 3.11 38.29 -27.16
N GLY A 359 4.21 37.75 -27.67
CA GLY A 359 5.35 37.31 -26.89
C GLY A 359 5.45 35.81 -26.63
N TYR A 360 4.48 34.99 -27.08
CA TYR A 360 4.58 33.54 -26.96
C TYR A 360 5.56 32.97 -28.00
N GLU A 361 6.25 31.89 -27.63
CA GLU A 361 7.33 31.32 -28.44
C GLU A 361 6.98 29.93 -28.95
N LEU A 362 7.46 29.58 -30.14
CA LEU A 362 7.40 28.24 -30.70
C LEU A 362 8.80 27.62 -30.75
N TRP A 363 8.92 26.39 -30.28
CA TRP A 363 10.17 25.64 -30.24
C TRP A 363 9.97 24.22 -30.81
N ALA A 364 10.70 23.84 -31.85
CA ALA A 364 10.72 22.48 -32.38
C ALA A 364 11.66 21.58 -31.56
N GLY A 365 11.12 20.50 -31.01
CA GLY A 365 11.93 19.36 -30.56
C GLY A 365 11.96 18.25 -31.61
N GLU A 366 12.50 17.09 -31.23
CA GLU A 366 12.62 15.93 -32.12
C GLU A 366 11.27 15.43 -32.67
N LYS A 367 10.19 15.54 -31.88
CA LYS A 367 8.86 14.97 -32.21
C LYS A 367 7.67 15.91 -32.02
N CYS A 368 7.85 17.04 -31.34
CA CYS A 368 6.77 17.95 -30.96
C CYS A 368 7.22 19.41 -31.12
N VAL A 369 6.25 20.30 -31.36
CA VAL A 369 6.42 21.74 -31.18
C VAL A 369 5.96 22.13 -29.78
N TYR A 370 6.76 22.94 -29.08
CA TYR A 370 6.50 23.45 -27.76
C TYR A 370 6.13 24.93 -27.86
N VAL A 371 4.97 25.28 -27.32
CA VAL A 371 4.40 26.62 -27.33
C VAL A 371 4.55 27.18 -25.92
N LYS A 372 5.46 28.14 -25.75
CA LYS A 372 5.81 28.67 -24.44
C LYS A 372 5.19 30.04 -24.23
N GLY A 373 4.47 30.20 -23.10
CA GLY A 373 3.98 31.50 -22.65
C GLY A 373 2.78 32.06 -23.42
N ILE A 374 2.01 31.22 -24.12
CA ILE A 374 0.72 31.63 -24.70
C ILE A 374 -0.35 31.76 -23.62
N THR A 375 -1.19 32.80 -23.73
CA THR A 375 -2.26 33.12 -22.78
C THR A 375 -3.65 32.91 -23.38
N GLU A 376 -4.68 32.84 -22.54
CA GLU A 376 -6.08 32.81 -23.02
C GLU A 376 -6.44 34.05 -23.84
N GLY A 377 -5.86 35.21 -23.51
CA GLY A 377 -6.03 36.44 -24.29
C GLY A 377 -5.43 36.33 -25.70
N ASP A 378 -4.37 35.53 -25.89
CA ASP A 378 -3.82 35.22 -27.21
C ASP A 378 -4.77 34.35 -28.02
N LEU A 379 -5.31 33.30 -27.41
CA LEU A 379 -6.28 32.41 -28.05
C LEU A 379 -7.55 33.15 -28.47
N ALA A 380 -8.06 34.03 -27.60
CA ALA A 380 -9.20 34.90 -27.89
C ALA A 380 -8.92 35.86 -29.05
N ARG A 381 -7.72 36.48 -29.09
CA ARG A 381 -7.30 37.35 -30.21
C ARG A 381 -7.17 36.60 -31.53
N LEU A 382 -6.72 35.35 -31.47
CA LEU A 382 -6.63 34.46 -32.62
C LEU A 382 -7.98 33.83 -33.00
N ASN A 383 -9.06 34.20 -32.30
CA ASN A 383 -10.41 33.65 -32.48
C ASN A 383 -10.41 32.11 -32.55
N THR A 384 -9.67 31.48 -31.65
CA THR A 384 -9.48 30.03 -31.62
C THR A 384 -9.47 29.52 -30.19
N ASP A 385 -9.73 28.23 -30.02
CA ASP A 385 -9.52 27.56 -28.75
C ASP A 385 -8.15 26.86 -28.73
N VAL A 386 -7.83 26.21 -27.61
CA VAL A 386 -6.56 25.48 -27.42
C VAL A 386 -6.36 24.42 -28.52
N TRP A 387 -7.43 23.80 -29.02
CA TRP A 387 -7.35 22.74 -30.03
C TRP A 387 -7.18 23.29 -31.43
N GLY A 388 -7.96 24.30 -31.80
CA GLY A 388 -7.81 25.03 -33.05
C GLY A 388 -6.42 25.65 -33.18
N PHE A 389 -5.87 26.19 -32.09
CA PHE A 389 -4.48 26.67 -32.08
C PHE A 389 -3.47 25.54 -32.31
N LYS A 390 -3.61 24.39 -31.60
CA LYS A 390 -2.72 23.25 -31.81
C LYS A 390 -2.77 22.75 -33.25
N ASP A 391 -3.96 22.67 -33.84
CA ASP A 391 -4.11 22.20 -35.20
C ASP A 391 -3.53 23.18 -36.22
N ALA A 392 -3.66 24.48 -35.98
CA ALA A 392 -2.96 25.51 -36.76
C ALA A 392 -1.43 25.36 -36.67
N VAL A 393 -0.87 25.14 -35.48
CA VAL A 393 0.58 24.92 -35.30
C VAL A 393 1.04 23.63 -35.98
N LYS A 394 0.28 22.53 -35.89
CA LYS A 394 0.60 21.28 -36.60
C LYS A 394 0.58 21.49 -38.11
N LEU A 395 -0.42 22.20 -38.62
CA LEU A 395 -0.57 22.48 -40.04
C LEU A 395 0.59 23.34 -40.56
N GLN A 396 1.01 24.35 -39.80
CA GLN A 396 2.09 25.26 -40.19
C GLN A 396 3.49 24.63 -40.07
N THR A 397 3.71 23.77 -39.09
CA THR A 397 5.05 23.23 -38.79
C THR A 397 5.28 21.82 -39.35
N GLY A 398 4.22 21.12 -39.76
CA GLY A 398 4.27 19.72 -40.19
C GLY A 398 4.42 18.70 -39.05
N TYR A 399 4.53 19.15 -37.79
CA TYR A 399 4.62 18.27 -36.63
C TYR A 399 3.24 17.71 -36.25
N LYS A 400 3.21 16.46 -35.80
CA LYS A 400 1.96 15.80 -35.34
C LYS A 400 1.63 16.08 -33.87
N CYS A 401 2.56 16.68 -33.13
CA CYS A 401 2.47 16.88 -31.69
C CYS A 401 2.76 18.34 -31.34
N VAL A 402 1.88 18.95 -30.53
CA VAL A 402 2.03 20.31 -30.01
C VAL A 402 1.74 20.32 -28.51
N LEU A 403 2.69 20.86 -27.74
CA LEU A 403 2.69 20.90 -26.28
C LEU A 403 2.77 22.36 -25.82
N PHE A 404 2.03 22.74 -24.78
CA PHE A 404 2.09 24.07 -24.16
C PHE A 404 2.99 24.03 -22.92
N GLU A 405 3.79 25.07 -22.72
CA GLU A 405 4.73 25.25 -21.60
C GLU A 405 4.53 26.54 -20.83
#